data_AF-A0A267DZQ5-F1
#
_entry.id   AF-A0A267DZQ5-F1
#
_cell.length_a   1.000
_cell.length_b   1.000
_cell.length_c   1.000
_cell.angle_alpha   90.00
_cell.angle_beta   90.00
_cell.angle_gamma   90.00
#
_symmetry.space_group_name_H-M   'P 1'
#
loop_
_entity.id
_entity.type
_entity.pdbx_description
1 polymer ?
#
loop_
_entity_poly.entity_id
_entity_poly.type
_entity_poly.pdbx_seq_one_letter_code
_entity_poly.pdbx_strand_id
1 'polypeptide(L)'
;MAGLSERHPNIVEYYGCWVQFDRLYIQLEYCNGLALRQYLACRVRLPDERLRHLVRDIGSALAFMHSEGLAHLDCSTSNILIRAPRASLPPAMPLSERHGRLAAMMPDLRERLLFKLGDFGHARDTADLENLEDGNGRFMPMDALDLGRHPDPRLVDNFSLGLCVFEAAGGHVPESTDSPSDGEARLRLLERGEVDRPADMDSLLYQCVTALLHPDPLRRLSLQRLLHCLCYDLLDAHSLSYLG
;
A
#
# COMPACT_ATOMS: atom_id res chain seq x y z
N MET A 1 -8.22 14.74 14.60
CA MET A 1 -8.16 14.33 13.18
C MET A 1 -9.13 15.19 12.41
N ALA A 2 -8.63 16.06 11.53
CA ALA A 2 -9.46 16.69 10.52
C ALA A 2 -10.09 15.56 9.70
N GLY A 3 -11.41 15.44 9.77
CA GLY A 3 -12.13 14.33 9.15
C GLY A 3 -12.05 14.47 7.64
N LEU A 4 -11.62 13.40 6.97
CA LEU A 4 -11.83 13.26 5.53
C LEU A 4 -13.30 13.60 5.24
N SER A 5 -13.50 14.66 4.45
CA SER A 5 -14.82 15.29 4.29
C SER A 5 -15.83 14.35 3.62
N GLU A 6 -15.33 13.38 2.85
CA GLU A 6 -16.11 12.38 2.15
C GLU A 6 -15.64 10.95 2.44
N ARG A 7 -16.59 10.00 2.36
CA ARG A 7 -16.32 8.57 2.53
C ARG A 7 -15.70 8.00 1.25
N HIS A 8 -14.46 7.52 1.33
CA HIS A 8 -13.82 6.85 0.20
C HIS A 8 -13.97 5.32 0.30
N PRO A 9 -14.35 4.60 -0.78
CA PRO A 9 -14.62 3.15 -0.73
C PRO A 9 -13.39 2.30 -0.35
N ASN A 10 -12.18 2.80 -0.59
CA ASN A 10 -10.92 2.12 -0.29
C ASN A 10 -10.24 2.63 0.98
N ILE A 11 -10.94 3.39 1.82
CA ILE A 11 -10.50 3.78 3.16
C ILE A 11 -11.37 3.04 4.18
N VAL A 12 -10.76 2.54 5.25
CA VAL A 12 -11.47 1.93 6.37
C VAL A 12 -12.32 2.99 7.05
N GLU A 13 -13.63 2.78 7.10
CA GLU A 13 -14.54 3.77 7.66
C GLU A 13 -14.36 3.91 9.18
N TYR A 14 -14.31 5.14 9.67
CA TYR A 14 -14.37 5.46 11.09
C TYR A 14 -15.81 5.72 11.52
N TYR A 15 -16.28 4.99 12.54
CA TYR A 15 -17.64 5.16 13.08
C TYR A 15 -17.69 6.04 14.32
N GLY A 16 -16.62 6.08 15.11
CA GLY A 16 -16.58 6.84 16.36
C GLY A 16 -15.51 6.36 17.33
N CYS A 17 -15.35 7.08 18.43
CA CYS A 17 -14.47 6.70 19.53
C CYS A 17 -15.09 7.07 20.87
N TRP A 18 -14.71 6.36 21.92
CA TRP A 18 -15.07 6.71 23.29
C TRP A 18 -13.96 6.31 24.26
N VAL A 19 -13.93 6.95 25.42
CA VAL A 19 -13.05 6.56 26.52
C VAL A 19 -13.86 5.83 27.57
N GLN A 20 -13.39 4.65 27.98
CA GLN A 20 -14.00 3.86 29.04
C GLN A 20 -12.91 3.17 29.84
N PHE A 21 -12.98 3.24 31.18
CA PHE A 21 -12.00 2.61 32.07
C PHE A 21 -10.53 2.93 31.72
N ASP A 22 -10.24 4.22 31.46
CA ASP A 22 -8.90 4.70 31.08
C ASP A 22 -8.34 4.06 29.79
N ARG A 23 -9.24 3.65 28.89
CA ARG A 23 -8.90 3.10 27.58
C ARG A 23 -9.66 3.85 26.50
N LEU A 24 -8.95 4.27 25.46
CA LEU A 24 -9.53 4.79 24.23
C LEU A 24 -9.98 3.61 23.36
N TYR A 25 -11.25 3.62 22.98
CA TYR A 25 -11.85 2.69 22.03
C TYR A 25 -12.10 3.41 20.72
N ILE A 26 -11.65 2.84 19.62
CA ILE A 26 -11.85 3.34 18.26
C ILE A 26 -12.70 2.30 17.53
N GLN A 27 -13.82 2.73 16.99
CA GLN A 27 -14.75 1.89 16.24
C GLN A 27 -14.58 2.13 14.75
N LEU A 28 -14.24 1.06 14.03
CA LEU A 28 -13.92 1.09 12.60
C LEU A 28 -14.77 0.08 11.82
N GLU A 29 -14.80 0.22 10.51
CA GLU A 29 -15.31 -0.79 9.59
C GLU A 29 -14.61 -2.14 9.79
N TYR A 30 -15.42 -3.20 9.87
CA TYR A 30 -14.89 -4.55 9.90
C TYR A 30 -14.63 -5.10 8.49
N CYS A 31 -13.35 -5.22 8.13
CA CYS A 31 -12.91 -5.91 6.92
C CYS A 31 -12.83 -7.43 7.15
N ASN A 32 -13.84 -8.14 6.67
CA ASN A 32 -14.02 -9.59 6.88
C ASN A 32 -13.05 -10.52 6.11
N GLY A 33 -12.09 -9.99 5.36
CA GLY A 33 -11.01 -10.79 4.78
C GLY A 33 -9.91 -10.97 5.83
N LEU A 34 -8.73 -10.46 5.53
CA LEU A 34 -7.54 -10.46 6.38
C LEU A 34 -6.78 -9.16 6.10
N ALA A 35 -5.81 -8.81 6.94
CA ALA A 35 -4.76 -7.91 6.49
C ALA A 35 -3.99 -8.58 5.34
N LEU A 36 -3.53 -7.80 4.37
CA LEU A 36 -2.81 -8.32 3.21
C LEU A 36 -1.57 -9.11 3.63
N ARG A 37 -0.81 -8.63 4.61
CA ARG A 37 0.34 -9.35 5.18
C ARG A 37 -0.03 -10.73 5.73
N GLN A 38 -1.16 -10.85 6.41
CA GLN A 38 -1.64 -12.14 6.93
C GLN A 38 -2.00 -13.11 5.81
N TYR A 39 -2.53 -12.60 4.69
CA TYR A 39 -2.79 -13.40 3.51
C TYR A 39 -1.48 -13.83 2.80
N LEU A 40 -0.51 -12.93 2.67
CA LEU A 40 0.78 -13.23 2.03
C LEU A 40 1.67 -14.18 2.85
N ALA A 41 1.49 -14.24 4.18
CA ALA A 41 2.30 -15.05 5.10
C ALA A 41 2.33 -16.55 4.76
N CYS A 42 1.32 -17.09 4.08
CA CYS A 42 1.30 -18.48 3.62
C CYS A 42 2.03 -18.69 2.26
N ARG A 43 2.90 -17.75 1.86
CA ARG A 43 3.63 -17.72 0.58
C ARG A 43 2.72 -17.72 -0.64
N VAL A 44 1.55 -17.12 -0.50
CA VAL A 44 0.63 -16.90 -1.60
C VAL A 44 0.94 -15.53 -2.20
N ARG A 45 1.18 -15.48 -3.52
CA ARG A 45 1.27 -14.22 -4.28
C ARG A 45 -0.09 -13.88 -4.90
N LEU A 46 -0.33 -12.59 -5.10
CA LEU A 46 -1.49 -12.15 -5.87
C LEU A 46 -1.25 -12.36 -7.37
N PRO A 47 -2.26 -12.81 -8.14
CA PRO A 47 -2.19 -12.76 -9.59
C PRO A 47 -2.17 -11.32 -10.09
N ASP A 48 -1.60 -11.07 -11.26
CA ASP A 48 -1.42 -9.73 -11.83
C ASP A 48 -2.68 -8.86 -11.83
N GLU A 49 -3.83 -9.47 -12.13
CA GLU A 49 -5.08 -8.73 -12.14
C GLU A 49 -5.51 -8.28 -10.74
N ARG A 50 -5.15 -9.02 -9.70
CA ARG A 50 -5.34 -8.57 -8.31
C ARG A 50 -4.29 -7.57 -7.87
N LEU A 51 -3.08 -7.62 -8.42
CA LEU A 51 -2.09 -6.55 -8.22
C LEU A 51 -2.56 -5.24 -8.85
N ARG A 52 -3.14 -5.26 -10.05
CA ARG A 52 -3.77 -4.08 -10.67
C ARG A 52 -4.90 -3.52 -9.82
N HIS A 53 -5.76 -4.40 -9.29
CA HIS A 53 -6.79 -3.99 -8.33
C HIS A 53 -6.21 -3.37 -7.06
N LEU A 54 -5.14 -3.93 -6.50
CA LEU A 54 -4.44 -3.39 -5.34
C LEU A 54 -3.91 -1.97 -5.62
N VAL A 55 -3.21 -1.79 -6.74
CA VAL A 55 -2.69 -0.49 -7.18
C VAL A 55 -3.83 0.52 -7.32
N ARG A 56 -4.91 0.15 -8.00
CA ARG A 56 -6.06 1.05 -8.22
C ARG A 56 -6.74 1.42 -6.91
N ASP A 57 -7.06 0.43 -6.09
CA ASP A 57 -7.84 0.61 -4.86
C ASP A 57 -7.06 1.45 -3.84
N ILE A 58 -5.79 1.09 -3.57
CA ILE A 58 -4.97 1.80 -2.57
C ILE A 58 -4.40 3.09 -3.13
N GLY A 59 -4.03 3.12 -4.42
CA GLY A 59 -3.66 4.36 -5.10
C GLY A 59 -4.78 5.38 -5.05
N SER A 60 -6.04 4.98 -5.26
CA SER A 60 -7.20 5.87 -5.15
C SER A 60 -7.40 6.39 -3.72
N ALA A 61 -7.23 5.54 -2.70
CA ALA A 61 -7.32 5.95 -1.30
C ALA A 61 -6.25 7.01 -0.94
N LEU A 62 -5.00 6.75 -1.32
CA LEU A 62 -3.89 7.68 -1.09
C LEU A 62 -4.06 8.98 -1.87
N ALA A 63 -4.43 8.92 -3.16
CA ALA A 63 -4.69 10.11 -3.97
C ALA A 63 -5.81 10.98 -3.40
N PHE A 64 -6.86 10.36 -2.85
CA PHE A 64 -7.92 11.07 -2.14
C PHE A 64 -7.39 11.75 -0.87
N MET A 65 -6.64 11.04 -0.01
CA MET A 65 -5.99 11.66 1.16
C MET A 65 -5.11 12.84 0.76
N HIS A 66 -4.27 12.67 -0.26
CA HIS A 66 -3.38 13.72 -0.77
C HIS A 66 -4.17 14.94 -1.26
N SER A 67 -5.34 14.74 -1.87
CA SER A 67 -6.21 15.84 -2.31
C SER A 67 -6.88 16.58 -1.14
N GLU A 68 -7.08 15.91 0.00
CA GLU A 68 -7.52 16.52 1.26
C GLU A 68 -6.35 17.12 2.07
N GLY A 69 -5.15 17.17 1.50
CA GLY A 69 -3.95 17.71 2.14
C GLY A 69 -3.35 16.78 3.20
N LEU A 70 -3.68 15.49 3.21
CA LEU A 70 -3.17 14.50 4.17
C LEU A 70 -2.27 13.46 3.48
N ALA A 71 -1.21 13.03 4.16
CA ALA A 71 -0.42 11.85 3.80
C ALA A 71 -0.61 10.74 4.85
N HIS A 72 -0.51 9.47 4.44
CA HIS A 72 -0.73 8.33 5.33
C HIS A 72 0.53 7.94 6.12
N LEU A 73 1.68 7.88 5.45
CA LEU A 73 3.02 7.62 5.99
C LEU A 73 3.27 6.23 6.59
N ASP A 74 2.22 5.44 6.82
CA ASP A 74 2.31 4.01 7.16
C ASP A 74 1.55 3.10 6.17
N CYS A 75 1.70 3.34 4.87
CA CYS A 75 1.13 2.45 3.85
C CYS A 75 1.94 1.15 3.80
N SER A 76 1.45 0.08 4.42
CA SER A 76 2.13 -1.22 4.46
C SER A 76 1.15 -2.36 4.24
N THR A 77 1.65 -3.56 3.91
CA THR A 77 0.79 -4.75 3.76
C THR A 77 0.08 -5.16 5.05
N SER A 78 0.55 -4.70 6.22
CA SER A 78 -0.16 -4.87 7.50
C SER A 78 -1.41 -3.99 7.60
N ASN A 79 -1.38 -2.82 6.97
CA ASN A 79 -2.41 -1.78 7.06
C ASN A 79 -3.37 -1.77 5.86
N ILE A 80 -3.11 -2.62 4.85
CA ILE A 80 -4.03 -2.89 3.75
C ILE A 80 -4.92 -4.06 4.14
N LEU A 81 -6.22 -3.80 4.32
CA LEU A 81 -7.22 -4.79 4.68
C LEU A 81 -8.00 -5.28 3.45
N ILE A 82 -8.31 -6.57 3.43
CA ILE A 82 -9.13 -7.17 2.37
C ILE A 82 -10.58 -7.23 2.83
N ARG A 83 -11.49 -6.69 2.01
CA ARG A 83 -12.94 -6.76 2.21
C ARG A 83 -13.56 -7.63 1.12
N ALA A 84 -14.23 -8.69 1.53
CA ALA A 84 -14.95 -9.60 0.64
C ALA A 84 -16.48 -9.45 0.80
N PRO A 85 -17.33 -9.91 -0.13
CA PRO A 85 -18.76 -9.95 0.12
C PRO A 85 -19.09 -10.71 1.42
N ARG A 86 -20.05 -10.19 2.20
CA ARG A 86 -20.36 -10.73 3.56
C ARG A 86 -20.84 -12.18 3.52
N ALA A 87 -21.54 -12.58 2.45
CA ALA A 87 -21.97 -13.94 2.23
C ALA A 87 -20.79 -14.91 1.99
N SER A 88 -19.68 -14.41 1.43
CA SER A 88 -18.52 -15.23 1.07
C SER A 88 -17.64 -15.52 2.29
N LEU A 89 -17.47 -14.56 3.21
CA LEU A 89 -16.67 -14.69 4.43
C LEU A 89 -17.43 -14.22 5.68
N PRO A 90 -18.21 -15.12 6.35
CA PRO A 90 -18.92 -14.79 7.58
C PRO A 90 -17.98 -14.42 8.75
N PRO A 91 -18.41 -13.58 9.71
CA PRO A 91 -17.57 -13.19 10.86
C PRO A 91 -17.13 -14.38 11.74
N ALA A 92 -17.98 -15.39 11.92
CA ALA A 92 -17.69 -16.55 12.77
C ALA A 92 -16.73 -17.59 12.14
N MET A 93 -16.33 -17.41 10.87
CA MET A 93 -15.46 -18.36 10.18
C MET A 93 -14.04 -18.37 10.81
N PRO A 94 -13.49 -19.57 11.14
CA PRO A 94 -12.13 -19.71 11.65
C PRO A 94 -11.07 -19.13 10.70
N LEU A 95 -9.96 -18.62 11.24
CA LEU A 95 -8.90 -18.00 10.43
C LEU A 95 -8.28 -18.94 9.39
N SER A 96 -8.08 -20.22 9.75
CA SER A 96 -7.52 -21.23 8.83
C SER A 96 -8.44 -21.47 7.62
N GLU A 97 -9.75 -21.58 7.85
CA GLU A 97 -10.74 -21.73 6.78
C GLU A 97 -10.85 -20.44 5.96
N ARG A 98 -10.85 -19.29 6.62
CA ARG A 98 -10.92 -17.97 5.99
C ARG A 98 -9.81 -17.77 4.98
N HIS A 99 -8.58 -18.14 5.33
CA HIS A 99 -7.44 -18.07 4.42
C HIS A 99 -7.70 -18.91 3.16
N GLY A 100 -8.09 -20.18 3.32
CA GLY A 100 -8.35 -21.08 2.20
C GLY A 100 -9.48 -20.59 1.29
N ARG A 101 -10.56 -20.06 1.88
CA ARG A 101 -11.68 -19.45 1.13
C ARG A 101 -11.24 -18.20 0.37
N LEU A 102 -10.47 -17.32 1.01
CA LEU A 102 -9.95 -16.12 0.36
C LEU A 102 -8.98 -16.48 -0.79
N ALA A 103 -8.14 -17.50 -0.62
CA ALA A 103 -7.27 -18.01 -1.68
C ALA A 103 -8.05 -18.55 -2.88
N ALA A 104 -9.18 -19.25 -2.65
CA ALA A 104 -10.06 -19.71 -3.73
C ALA A 104 -10.76 -18.56 -4.46
N MET A 105 -11.07 -17.46 -3.76
CA MET A 105 -11.71 -16.27 -4.35
C MET A 105 -10.73 -15.35 -5.07
N MET A 106 -9.46 -15.34 -4.68
CA MET A 106 -8.45 -14.44 -5.23
C MET A 106 -8.33 -14.48 -6.76
N PRO A 107 -8.33 -15.65 -7.43
CA PRO A 107 -8.31 -15.70 -8.90
C PRO A 107 -9.66 -15.41 -9.56
N ASP A 108 -10.81 -15.54 -8.86
CA ASP A 108 -12.14 -15.30 -9.46
C ASP A 108 -12.50 -13.82 -9.39
N LEU A 109 -12.36 -13.11 -10.52
CA LEU A 109 -12.64 -11.67 -10.61
C LEU A 109 -14.12 -11.30 -10.44
N ARG A 110 -15.05 -12.27 -10.55
CA ARG A 110 -16.46 -12.04 -10.26
C ARG A 110 -16.68 -11.79 -8.77
N GLU A 111 -15.81 -12.33 -7.92
CA GLU A 111 -15.78 -12.00 -6.50
C GLU A 111 -15.18 -10.61 -6.32
N ARG A 112 -16.05 -9.68 -5.90
CA ARG A 112 -15.69 -8.28 -5.67
C ARG A 112 -14.96 -8.14 -4.34
N LEU A 113 -13.68 -8.49 -4.35
CA LEU A 113 -12.73 -8.16 -3.29
C LEU A 113 -12.31 -6.69 -3.43
N LEU A 114 -12.30 -5.96 -2.32
CA LEU A 114 -11.79 -4.59 -2.22
C LEU A 114 -10.59 -4.56 -1.28
N PHE A 115 -9.57 -3.80 -1.66
CA PHE A 115 -8.50 -3.43 -0.75
C PHE A 115 -8.83 -2.10 -0.08
N LYS A 116 -8.64 -2.03 1.24
CA LYS A 116 -8.92 -0.84 2.03
C LYS A 116 -7.69 -0.46 2.85
N LEU A 117 -7.30 0.81 2.79
CA LEU A 117 -6.26 1.39 3.62
C LEU A 117 -6.83 1.68 5.01
N GLY A 118 -6.14 1.21 6.04
CA GLY A 118 -6.45 1.46 7.44
C GLY A 118 -5.22 1.91 8.23
N ASP A 119 -5.42 2.10 9.53
CA ASP A 119 -4.41 2.59 10.48
C ASP A 119 -3.83 3.98 10.16
N PHE A 120 -4.55 5.00 10.59
CA PHE A 120 -4.21 6.41 10.37
C PHE A 120 -3.39 7.01 11.52
N GLY A 121 -2.75 6.20 12.37
CA GLY A 121 -1.99 6.67 13.53
C GLY A 121 -0.81 7.58 13.16
N HIS A 122 -0.29 7.42 11.95
CA HIS A 122 0.84 8.17 11.40
C HIS A 122 0.44 9.24 10.37
N ALA A 123 -0.87 9.37 10.08
CA ALA A 123 -1.34 10.29 9.06
C ALA A 123 -1.18 11.76 9.49
N ARG A 124 -0.72 12.61 8.57
CA ARG A 124 -0.35 14.01 8.84
C ARG A 124 -0.78 14.95 7.73
N ASP A 125 -0.86 16.23 8.06
CA ASP A 125 -1.00 17.29 7.08
C ASP A 125 0.26 17.34 6.21
N THR A 126 0.09 17.41 4.90
CA THR A 126 1.18 17.50 3.92
C THR A 126 1.96 18.81 4.02
N ALA A 127 1.39 19.85 4.63
CA ALA A 127 2.07 21.10 4.95
C ALA A 127 2.91 21.01 6.24
N ASP A 128 2.68 19.99 7.07
CA ASP A 128 3.47 19.74 8.28
C ASP A 128 4.72 18.92 7.93
N LEU A 129 5.82 19.63 7.70
CA LEU A 129 7.10 19.06 7.28
C LEU A 129 8.00 18.68 8.47
N GLU A 130 7.53 18.84 9.71
CA GLU A 130 8.34 18.53 10.88
C GLU A 130 8.44 17.01 11.11
N ASN A 131 9.68 16.50 11.14
CA ASN A 131 10.07 15.14 11.52
C ASN A 131 9.20 14.01 10.93
N LEU A 132 9.50 13.61 9.68
CA LEU A 132 8.87 12.46 9.00
C LEU A 132 9.27 11.08 9.56
N GLU A 133 10.02 11.00 10.66
CA GLU A 133 10.50 9.74 11.25
C GLU A 133 9.39 8.80 11.77
N ASP A 134 8.17 9.31 11.91
CA ASP A 134 7.03 8.56 12.44
C ASP A 134 6.32 7.74 11.35
N GLY A 135 7.01 6.85 10.65
CA GLY A 135 6.43 5.93 9.67
C GLY A 135 7.01 4.52 9.76
N ASN A 136 6.49 3.61 8.95
CA ASN A 136 7.04 2.25 8.90
C ASN A 136 8.32 2.22 8.07
N GLY A 137 9.46 2.33 8.75
CA GLY A 137 10.79 2.45 8.15
C GLY A 137 11.21 1.34 7.18
N ARG A 138 10.47 0.23 7.07
CA ARG A 138 10.66 -0.80 6.02
C ARG A 138 10.05 -0.42 4.68
N PHE A 139 8.95 0.34 4.72
CA PHE A 139 8.18 0.78 3.56
C PHE A 139 8.49 2.24 3.18
N MET A 140 9.37 2.91 3.91
CA MET A 140 9.79 4.29 3.64
C MET A 140 11.04 4.33 2.74
N PRO A 141 11.13 5.31 1.82
CA PRO A 141 12.32 5.54 1.02
C PRO A 141 13.41 6.25 1.83
N MET A 142 14.68 6.15 1.39
CA MET A 142 15.82 6.70 2.13
C MET A 142 15.79 8.22 2.29
N ASP A 143 15.24 8.94 1.31
CA ASP A 143 15.11 10.40 1.38
C ASP A 143 14.18 10.87 2.52
N ALA A 144 13.24 10.02 2.94
CA ALA A 144 12.39 10.27 4.11
C ALA A 144 13.07 10.00 5.44
N LEU A 145 14.21 9.29 5.43
CA LEU A 145 15.04 9.03 6.60
C LEU A 145 16.20 10.03 6.73
N ASP A 146 16.45 10.86 5.71
CA ASP A 146 17.47 11.89 5.74
C ASP A 146 16.94 13.13 6.47
N LEU A 147 17.34 13.29 7.74
CA LEU A 147 17.00 14.42 8.61
C LEU A 147 17.30 15.82 8.01
N GLY A 148 18.14 15.90 6.97
CA GLY A 148 18.44 17.15 6.26
C GLY A 148 17.53 17.45 5.07
N ARG A 149 16.67 16.50 4.67
CA ARG A 149 15.71 16.64 3.56
C ARG A 149 14.30 16.49 4.12
N HIS A 150 13.43 17.43 3.78
CA HIS A 150 11.99 17.30 4.02
C HIS A 150 11.34 16.84 2.72
N PRO A 151 11.33 15.52 2.41
CA PRO A 151 10.68 15.07 1.19
C PRO A 151 9.18 15.28 1.28
N ASP A 152 8.57 15.40 0.11
CA ASP A 152 7.12 15.49 -0.01
C ASP A 152 6.47 14.22 0.59
N PRO A 153 5.65 14.34 1.66
CA PRO A 153 4.98 13.21 2.31
C PRO A 153 4.18 12.33 1.34
N ARG A 154 3.67 12.92 0.26
CA ARG A 154 2.92 12.21 -0.78
C ARG A 154 3.80 11.25 -1.56
N LEU A 155 5.04 11.65 -1.84
CA LEU A 155 5.99 10.80 -2.56
C LEU A 155 6.49 9.64 -1.69
N VAL A 156 6.42 9.76 -0.36
CA VAL A 156 6.68 8.66 0.58
C VAL A 156 5.60 7.59 0.43
N ASP A 157 4.32 7.99 0.47
CA ASP A 157 3.19 7.08 0.27
C ASP A 157 3.25 6.35 -1.09
N ASN A 158 3.65 7.05 -2.16
CA ASN A 158 3.80 6.47 -3.49
C ASN A 158 4.83 5.33 -3.48
N PHE A 159 5.98 5.55 -2.83
CA PHE A 159 7.03 4.55 -2.68
C PHE A 159 6.53 3.35 -1.87
N SER A 160 5.86 3.62 -0.74
CA SER A 160 5.31 2.60 0.13
C SER A 160 4.28 1.70 -0.59
N LEU A 161 3.43 2.27 -1.44
CA LEU A 161 2.54 1.49 -2.31
C LEU A 161 3.32 0.60 -3.28
N GLY A 162 4.38 1.12 -3.90
CA GLY A 162 5.25 0.34 -4.78
C GLY A 162 5.80 -0.92 -4.09
N LEU A 163 6.24 -0.78 -2.83
CA LEU A 163 6.71 -1.91 -2.02
C LEU A 163 5.61 -2.89 -1.66
N CYS A 164 4.41 -2.40 -1.31
CA CYS A 164 3.27 -3.28 -1.04
C CYS A 164 2.90 -4.15 -2.25
N VAL A 165 2.94 -3.58 -3.45
CA VAL A 165 2.65 -4.29 -4.70
C VAL A 165 3.76 -5.28 -5.04
N PHE A 166 5.02 -4.88 -4.86
CA PHE A 166 6.17 -5.76 -5.05
C PHE A 166 6.13 -6.97 -4.10
N GLU A 167 5.87 -6.75 -2.81
CA GLU A 167 5.71 -7.81 -1.82
C GLU A 167 4.54 -8.73 -2.19
N ALA A 168 3.39 -8.16 -2.56
CA ALA A 168 2.21 -8.93 -2.94
C ALA A 168 2.42 -9.77 -4.23
N ALA A 169 3.33 -9.36 -5.11
CA ALA A 169 3.74 -10.13 -6.28
C ALA A 169 4.69 -11.31 -5.94
N GLY A 170 5.07 -11.45 -4.66
CA GLY A 170 6.04 -12.45 -4.19
C GLY A 170 7.49 -11.93 -4.19
N GLY A 171 7.69 -10.63 -4.39
CA GLY A 171 8.98 -9.98 -4.16
C GLY A 171 9.37 -10.03 -2.69
N HIS A 172 10.67 -10.07 -2.42
CA HIS A 172 11.18 -10.07 -1.06
C HIS A 172 11.47 -8.64 -0.60
N VAL A 173 10.73 -8.15 0.39
CA VAL A 173 11.03 -6.90 1.09
C VAL A 173 11.86 -7.22 2.33
N PRO A 174 13.08 -6.65 2.48
CA PRO A 174 13.96 -6.96 3.61
C PRO A 174 13.31 -6.71 4.97
N GLU A 175 13.46 -7.65 5.92
CA GLU A 175 12.79 -7.56 7.22
C GLU A 175 13.68 -6.90 8.29
N SER A 176 14.99 -7.06 8.26
CA SER A 176 15.86 -6.52 9.32
C SER A 176 17.19 -6.00 8.80
N THR A 177 17.78 -5.07 9.56
CA THR A 177 19.15 -4.59 9.35
C THR A 177 20.21 -5.57 9.83
N ASP A 178 19.81 -6.62 10.55
CA ASP A 178 20.74 -7.47 11.31
C ASP A 178 21.23 -8.66 10.47
N SER A 179 20.58 -8.95 9.35
CA SER A 179 20.99 -9.98 8.40
C SER A 179 21.87 -9.40 7.28
N PRO A 180 23.08 -9.92 7.03
CA PRO A 180 23.95 -9.45 5.95
C PRO A 180 23.31 -9.54 4.55
N SER A 181 22.46 -10.55 4.30
CA SER A 181 21.75 -10.69 3.02
C SER A 181 20.66 -9.63 2.85
N ASP A 182 19.98 -9.28 3.94
CA ASP A 182 18.95 -8.23 3.94
C ASP A 182 19.60 -6.86 3.75
N GLY A 183 20.82 -6.66 4.26
CA GLY A 183 21.61 -5.45 4.07
C GLY A 183 21.87 -5.13 2.59
N GLU A 184 22.35 -6.09 1.81
CA GLU A 184 22.59 -5.90 0.37
C GLU A 184 21.28 -5.71 -0.41
N ALA A 185 20.25 -6.51 -0.09
CA ALA A 185 18.93 -6.36 -0.72
C ALA A 185 18.31 -4.99 -0.43
N ARG A 186 18.49 -4.47 0.79
CA ARG A 186 18.06 -3.13 1.19
C ARG A 186 18.85 -2.04 0.47
N LEU A 187 20.16 -2.21 0.32
CA LEU A 187 21.01 -1.28 -0.44
C LEU A 187 20.52 -1.16 -1.89
N ARG A 188 20.32 -2.30 -2.56
CA ARG A 188 19.79 -2.35 -3.93
C ARG A 188 18.42 -1.69 -4.03
N LEU A 189 17.50 -2.04 -3.13
CA LEU A 189 16.13 -1.58 -3.16
C LEU A 189 15.98 -0.10 -2.79
N LEU A 190 16.46 0.29 -1.60
CA LEU A 190 16.17 1.60 -1.02
C LEU A 190 17.14 2.69 -1.51
N GLU A 191 18.38 2.34 -1.86
CA GLU A 191 19.34 3.33 -2.36
C GLU A 191 19.36 3.41 -3.89
N ARG A 192 19.22 2.27 -4.57
CA ARG A 192 19.31 2.21 -6.05
C ARG A 192 17.97 2.06 -6.75
N GLY A 193 16.89 1.75 -6.03
CA GLY A 193 15.58 1.45 -6.64
C GLY A 193 15.57 0.15 -7.44
N GLU A 194 16.54 -0.73 -7.22
CA GLU A 194 16.70 -1.96 -8.00
C GLU A 194 15.89 -3.09 -7.36
N VAL A 195 14.90 -3.59 -8.11
CA VAL A 195 14.13 -4.78 -7.75
C VAL A 195 14.14 -5.78 -8.89
N ASP A 196 14.42 -7.05 -8.58
CA ASP A 196 14.34 -8.12 -9.57
C ASP A 196 12.87 -8.42 -9.88
N ARG A 197 12.49 -8.45 -11.18
CA ARG A 197 11.11 -8.70 -11.59
C ARG A 197 10.63 -10.07 -11.10
N PRO A 198 9.53 -10.15 -10.32
CA PRO A 198 8.91 -11.43 -9.97
C PRO A 198 8.50 -12.19 -11.23
N ALA A 199 8.74 -13.51 -11.27
CA ALA A 199 8.72 -14.30 -12.51
C ALA A 199 7.42 -14.18 -13.33
N ASP A 200 6.27 -14.07 -12.68
CA ASP A 200 4.95 -14.02 -13.32
C ASP A 200 4.39 -12.61 -13.48
N MET A 201 5.11 -11.59 -13.01
CA MET A 201 4.62 -10.22 -13.01
C MET A 201 4.68 -9.62 -14.41
N ASP A 202 3.55 -9.15 -14.90
CA ASP A 202 3.43 -8.38 -16.13
C ASP A 202 4.47 -7.25 -16.21
N SER A 203 5.08 -7.10 -17.40
CA SER A 203 6.21 -6.18 -17.61
C SER A 203 5.81 -4.73 -17.37
N LEU A 204 4.59 -4.37 -17.75
CA LEU A 204 4.05 -3.02 -17.59
C LEU A 204 3.77 -2.73 -16.11
N LEU A 205 3.18 -3.68 -15.38
CA LEU A 205 3.00 -3.57 -13.94
C LEU A 205 4.34 -3.46 -13.20
N TYR A 206 5.34 -4.23 -13.62
CA TYR A 206 6.71 -4.12 -13.09
C TYR A 206 7.34 -2.73 -13.36
N GLN A 207 7.14 -2.17 -14.55
CA GLN A 207 7.58 -0.80 -14.86
C GLN A 207 6.88 0.24 -13.98
N CYS A 208 5.59 0.07 -13.68
CA CYS A 208 4.87 0.94 -12.74
C CYS A 208 5.45 0.84 -11.33
N VAL A 209 5.72 -0.37 -10.85
CA VAL A 209 6.30 -0.59 -9.52
C VAL A 209 7.69 0.02 -9.42
N THR A 210 8.57 -0.22 -10.40
CA THR A 210 9.92 0.39 -10.41
C THR A 210 9.88 1.91 -10.49
N ALA A 211 8.91 2.50 -11.19
CA ALA A 211 8.71 3.94 -11.23
C ALA A 211 8.21 4.53 -9.90
N LEU A 212 7.35 3.80 -9.16
CA LEU A 212 6.95 4.16 -7.79
C LEU A 212 8.12 4.02 -6.81
N LEU A 213 9.02 3.06 -7.04
CA LEU A 213 10.20 2.78 -6.22
C LEU A 213 11.43 3.62 -6.59
N HIS A 214 11.28 4.63 -7.44
CA HIS A 214 12.42 5.44 -7.84
C HIS A 214 13.05 6.15 -6.60
N PRO A 215 14.38 6.03 -6.37
CA PRO A 215 15.02 6.58 -5.18
C PRO A 215 15.05 8.10 -5.19
N ASP A 216 15.25 8.72 -6.36
CA ASP A 216 15.08 10.17 -6.54
C ASP A 216 13.59 10.56 -6.53
N PRO A 217 13.12 11.36 -5.57
CA PRO A 217 11.71 11.77 -5.47
C PRO A 217 11.24 12.56 -6.70
N LEU A 218 12.13 13.32 -7.34
CA LEU A 218 11.80 14.11 -8.53
C LEU A 218 11.54 13.26 -9.77
N ARG A 219 11.86 11.96 -9.72
CA ARG A 219 11.60 11.00 -10.80
C ARG A 219 10.60 9.92 -10.37
N ARG A 220 10.09 10.03 -9.14
CA ARG A 220 9.19 9.04 -8.55
C ARG A 220 7.78 9.29 -9.06
N LEU A 221 7.16 8.25 -9.62
CA LEU A 221 5.85 8.35 -10.24
C LEU A 221 4.79 8.86 -9.25
N SER A 222 3.99 9.85 -9.67
CA SER A 222 2.86 10.33 -8.87
C SER A 222 1.63 9.44 -9.02
N LEU A 223 0.91 9.20 -7.91
CA LEU A 223 -0.32 8.39 -7.93
C LEU A 223 -1.41 9.00 -8.81
N GLN A 224 -1.55 10.32 -8.82
CA GLN A 224 -2.50 11.00 -9.70
C GLN A 224 -2.27 10.63 -11.17
N ARG A 225 -1.00 10.54 -11.59
CA ARG A 225 -0.65 10.18 -12.96
C ARG A 225 -0.81 8.69 -13.22
N LEU A 226 -0.40 7.83 -12.29
CA LEU A 226 -0.58 6.39 -12.37
C LEU A 226 -2.07 6.01 -12.53
N LEU A 227 -2.93 6.59 -11.69
CA LEU A 227 -4.38 6.36 -11.74
C LEU A 227 -4.98 6.86 -13.06
N HIS A 228 -4.54 8.02 -13.55
CA HIS A 228 -4.96 8.51 -14.86
C HIS A 228 -4.61 7.50 -15.97
N CYS A 229 -3.39 6.97 -16.00
CA CYS A 229 -3.00 5.98 -16.99
C CYS A 229 -3.79 4.66 -16.87
N LEU A 230 -4.09 4.21 -15.64
CA LEU A 230 -4.93 3.03 -15.38
C LEU A 230 -6.39 3.23 -15.81
N CYS A 231 -6.97 4.42 -15.60
CA CYS A 231 -8.38 4.69 -15.91
C CYS A 231 -8.68 4.76 -17.41
N TYR A 232 -7.70 5.14 -18.23
CA TYR A 232 -7.87 5.32 -19.66
C TYR A 232 -7.20 4.21 -20.50
N ASP A 233 -6.74 3.13 -19.87
CA ASP A 233 -5.94 2.08 -20.53
C ASP A 233 -4.74 2.63 -21.31
N LEU A 234 -4.18 3.76 -20.84
CA LEU A 234 -3.05 4.46 -21.46
C LEU A 234 -1.70 3.99 -20.92
N LEU A 235 -1.69 2.92 -20.12
CA LEU A 235 -0.46 2.33 -19.63
C LEU A 235 0.25 1.62 -20.79
N ASP A 236 1.17 2.33 -21.43
CA ASP A 236 2.17 1.77 -22.33
C ASP A 236 3.59 2.18 -21.91
N ALA A 237 4.58 1.42 -22.38
CA ALA A 237 5.99 1.63 -22.04
C ALA A 237 6.50 3.02 -22.46
N HIS A 238 5.91 3.61 -23.51
CA HIS A 238 6.27 4.94 -23.99
C HIS A 238 5.79 6.01 -23.00
N SER A 239 4.56 5.89 -22.52
CA SER A 239 3.95 6.81 -21.56
C SER A 239 4.75 6.86 -20.28
N LEU A 240 5.16 5.70 -19.74
CA LEU A 240 5.95 5.58 -18.49
C LEU A 240 7.32 6.27 -18.54
N SER A 241 7.96 6.32 -19.71
CA SER A 241 9.30 6.92 -19.87
C SER A 241 9.34 8.46 -19.75
N TYR A 242 8.18 9.13 -19.77
CA TYR A 242 8.04 10.59 -19.63
C TYR A 242 7.27 11.00 -18.37
N LEU A 243 7.15 10.12 -17.36
CA LEU A 243 6.34 10.36 -16.15
C LEU A 243 7.14 10.77 -14.91
N GLY A 244 8.44 11.01 -15.06
CA GLY A 244 9.27 11.62 -14.02
C GLY A 244 8.98 13.12 -13.92
#